data_AF-A0A819JPK8-F1
#
_entry.id   AF-A0A819JPK8-F1
#
_cell.length_a   1.000
_cell.length_b   1.000
_cell.length_c   1.000
_cell.angle_alpha   90.00
_cell.angle_beta   90.00
_cell.angle_gamma   90.00
#
_symmetry.space_group_name_H-M   'P 1'
#
loop_
_entity.id
_entity.type
_entity.pdbx_description
1 polymer ?
#
loop_
_entity_poly.entity_id
_entity_poly.type
_entity_poly.pdbx_seq_one_letter_code
_entity_poly.pdbx_strand_id
1 'polypeptide(L)'
;IIAESIQILIQDLENACEPALTAMTKLSWQTIETVGDQSLYVTTIINHLKTIVPVIRNHLGSSRKYFIQFCTTFVDSFIKKFINHLYRCKPINMIGAEQLLLDTHSLKTVLLDLPSINLTVSRKPPQNFTKIVLKNMTRAEMILKVVLTPYDSARQFVKNYLQLMNNDGDISSFQKVLDMKGIRKPEQAHLIERLKREHAAIIASHQQQIQQQ
;
A
#
# COMPACT_ATOMS: atom_id res chain seq x y z
N ILE A 1 8.83 -2.93 -29.27
CA ILE A 1 8.55 -4.39 -29.20
C ILE A 1 8.76 -4.96 -27.80
N ILE A 2 9.98 -5.30 -27.32
CA ILE A 2 10.14 -6.02 -26.03
C ILE A 2 9.56 -5.25 -24.82
N ALA A 3 9.84 -3.95 -24.71
CA ALA A 3 9.32 -3.13 -23.62
C ALA A 3 7.78 -3.01 -23.65
N GLU A 4 7.20 -2.92 -24.85
CA GLU A 4 5.73 -2.89 -25.03
C GLU A 4 5.10 -4.23 -24.66
N SER A 5 5.70 -5.35 -25.06
CA SER A 5 5.24 -6.69 -24.67
C SER A 5 5.28 -6.89 -23.15
N ILE A 6 6.34 -6.44 -22.48
CA ILE A 6 6.41 -6.46 -21.01
C ILE A 6 5.29 -5.62 -20.41
N GLN A 7 5.02 -4.44 -20.97
CA GLN A 7 3.96 -3.56 -20.49
C GLN A 7 2.55 -4.19 -20.64
N ILE A 8 2.29 -4.89 -21.75
CA ILE A 8 1.03 -5.64 -21.96
C ILE A 8 0.89 -6.74 -20.91
N LEU A 9 1.94 -7.54 -20.68
CA LEU A 9 1.92 -8.59 -19.65
C LEU A 9 1.64 -8.04 -18.25
N ILE A 10 2.18 -6.85 -17.94
CA ILE A 10 1.92 -6.16 -16.66
C ILE A 10 0.45 -5.78 -16.56
N GLN A 11 -0.11 -5.15 -17.59
CA GLN A 11 -1.51 -4.75 -17.63
C GLN A 11 -2.45 -5.95 -17.51
N ASP A 12 -2.16 -7.05 -18.22
CA ASP A 12 -2.96 -8.28 -18.15
C ASP A 12 -2.98 -8.87 -16.73
N LEU A 13 -1.82 -8.91 -16.07
CA LEU A 13 -1.75 -9.39 -14.68
C LEU A 13 -2.47 -8.46 -13.70
N GLU A 14 -2.35 -7.14 -13.88
CA GLU A 14 -3.08 -6.17 -13.07
C GLU A 14 -4.59 -6.27 -13.28
N ASN A 15 -5.03 -6.47 -14.52
CA ASN A 15 -6.44 -6.64 -14.88
C ASN A 15 -7.01 -7.94 -14.29
N ALA A 16 -6.21 -9.01 -14.24
CA ALA A 16 -6.61 -10.24 -13.56
C ALA A 16 -6.83 -10.02 -12.05
N CYS A 17 -6.10 -9.10 -11.42
CA CYS A 17 -6.26 -8.78 -9.99
C CYS A 17 -7.38 -7.76 -9.71
N GLU A 18 -7.83 -6.99 -10.71
CA GLU A 18 -8.81 -5.90 -10.56
C GLU A 18 -10.15 -6.35 -9.96
N PRO A 19 -10.74 -7.50 -10.32
CA PRO A 19 -12.00 -7.95 -9.70
C PRO A 19 -11.86 -8.17 -8.18
N ALA A 20 -10.72 -8.71 -7.73
CA ALA A 20 -10.46 -8.92 -6.32
C ALA A 20 -10.26 -7.59 -5.58
N LEU A 21 -9.52 -6.64 -6.17
CA LEU A 21 -9.39 -5.28 -5.64
C LEU A 21 -10.74 -4.54 -5.58
N THR A 22 -11.60 -4.74 -6.56
CA THR A 22 -12.97 -4.20 -6.55
C THR A 22 -13.79 -4.83 -5.42
N ALA A 23 -13.71 -6.15 -5.25
CA ALA A 23 -14.39 -6.85 -4.16
C ALA A 23 -13.94 -6.33 -2.79
N MET A 24 -12.64 -6.10 -2.58
CA MET A 24 -12.09 -5.49 -1.36
C MET A 24 -12.79 -4.16 -1.02
N THR A 25 -13.05 -3.30 -2.00
CA THR A 25 -13.71 -2.00 -1.76
C THR A 25 -15.20 -2.09 -1.45
N LYS A 26 -15.84 -3.24 -1.75
CA LYS A 26 -17.26 -3.49 -1.49
C LYS A 26 -17.50 -4.17 -0.15
N LEU A 27 -16.45 -4.64 0.53
CA LEU A 27 -16.57 -5.21 1.86
C LEU A 27 -17.01 -4.15 2.86
N SER A 28 -17.92 -4.53 3.74
CA SER A 28 -18.38 -3.68 4.85
C SER A 28 -17.36 -3.71 5.99
N TRP A 29 -16.27 -2.97 5.81
CA TRP A 29 -15.18 -2.88 6.81
C TRP A 29 -15.62 -2.31 8.16
N GLN A 30 -16.77 -1.62 8.20
CA GLN A 30 -17.35 -1.09 9.44
C GLN A 30 -18.05 -2.17 10.29
N THR A 31 -18.42 -3.31 9.70
CA THR A 31 -19.17 -4.38 10.38
C THR A 31 -18.31 -5.60 10.73
N ILE A 32 -16.99 -5.49 10.57
CA ILE A 32 -16.07 -6.57 10.96
C ILE A 32 -15.94 -6.59 12.48
N GLU A 33 -16.15 -7.74 13.09
CA GLU A 33 -16.16 -7.90 14.56
C GLU A 33 -14.96 -8.71 15.07
N THR A 34 -14.33 -9.52 14.22
CA THR A 34 -13.15 -10.32 14.57
C THR A 34 -12.10 -10.25 13.47
N VAL A 35 -10.82 -10.31 13.86
CA VAL A 35 -9.71 -10.55 12.93
C VAL A 35 -9.58 -12.06 12.73
N GLY A 36 -9.54 -12.48 11.48
CA GLY A 36 -9.34 -13.89 11.09
C GLY A 36 -8.08 -14.08 10.27
N ASP A 37 -8.11 -15.07 9.39
CA ASP A 37 -7.08 -15.27 8.37
C ASP A 37 -7.16 -14.17 7.29
N GLN A 38 -6.25 -14.24 6.30
CA GLN A 38 -6.30 -13.33 5.16
C GLN A 38 -7.65 -13.36 4.44
N SER A 39 -8.14 -12.20 4.03
CA SER A 39 -9.40 -12.07 3.31
C SER A 39 -9.40 -12.79 1.96
N LEU A 40 -10.59 -13.16 1.48
CA LEU A 40 -10.75 -13.86 0.20
C LEU A 40 -10.12 -13.10 -0.99
N TYR A 41 -10.22 -11.76 -1.02
CA TYR A 41 -9.63 -10.98 -2.11
C TYR A 41 -8.10 -11.13 -2.16
N VAL A 42 -7.44 -11.24 -1.00
CA VAL A 42 -5.99 -11.48 -0.90
C VAL A 42 -5.67 -12.85 -1.47
N THR A 43 -6.43 -13.88 -1.05
CA THR A 43 -6.29 -15.25 -1.57
C THR A 43 -6.43 -15.30 -3.08
N THR A 44 -7.43 -14.63 -3.65
CA THR A 44 -7.65 -14.56 -5.10
C THR A 44 -6.49 -13.90 -5.83
N ILE A 45 -5.99 -12.75 -5.33
CA ILE A 45 -4.82 -12.07 -5.91
C ILE A 45 -3.60 -12.99 -5.88
N ILE A 46 -3.31 -13.61 -4.73
CA ILE A 46 -2.16 -14.52 -4.58
C ILE A 46 -2.26 -15.69 -5.57
N ASN A 47 -3.45 -16.25 -5.77
CA ASN A 47 -3.66 -17.34 -6.73
C ASN A 47 -3.41 -16.89 -8.18
N HIS A 48 -3.85 -15.70 -8.57
CA HIS A 48 -3.51 -15.14 -9.89
C HIS A 48 -1.99 -14.98 -10.06
N LEU A 49 -1.30 -14.43 -9.06
CA LEU A 49 0.16 -14.29 -9.09
C LEU A 49 0.86 -15.64 -9.21
N LYS A 50 0.47 -16.63 -8.39
CA LYS A 50 1.02 -17.99 -8.40
C LYS A 50 0.78 -18.74 -9.71
N THR A 51 -0.29 -18.40 -10.43
CA THR A 51 -0.63 -19.04 -11.71
C THR A 51 0.11 -18.39 -12.87
N ILE A 52 0.12 -17.05 -12.94
CA ILE A 52 0.56 -16.31 -14.13
C ILE A 52 2.07 -16.05 -14.11
N VAL A 53 2.64 -15.69 -12.95
CA VAL A 53 4.05 -15.29 -12.87
C VAL A 53 5.02 -16.41 -13.27
N PRO A 54 4.83 -17.69 -12.86
CA PRO A 54 5.67 -18.78 -13.34
C PRO A 54 5.59 -18.99 -14.85
N VAL A 55 4.41 -18.80 -15.45
CA VAL A 55 4.22 -18.91 -16.90
C VAL A 55 5.02 -17.82 -17.61
N ILE A 56 4.90 -16.56 -17.17
CA ILE A 56 5.69 -15.44 -17.73
C ILE A 56 7.20 -15.69 -17.55
N ARG A 57 7.62 -16.16 -16.37
CA ARG A 57 9.02 -16.51 -16.10
C ARG A 57 9.57 -17.53 -17.08
N ASN A 58 8.81 -18.59 -17.38
CA ASN A 58 9.23 -19.64 -18.30
C ASN A 58 9.38 -19.11 -19.74
N HIS A 59 8.44 -18.28 -20.20
CA HIS A 59 8.50 -17.66 -21.54
C HIS A 59 9.63 -16.61 -21.67
N LEU A 60 10.02 -15.98 -20.56
CA LEU A 60 11.17 -15.08 -20.49
C LEU A 60 12.47 -15.80 -20.07
N GLY A 61 12.50 -17.13 -20.08
CA GLY A 61 13.57 -17.95 -19.52
C GLY A 61 14.95 -17.68 -20.12
N SER A 62 15.00 -17.33 -21.41
CA SER A 62 16.23 -16.96 -22.12
C SER A 62 16.85 -15.64 -21.64
N SER A 63 16.10 -14.83 -20.86
CA SER A 63 16.57 -13.52 -20.41
C SER A 63 16.01 -13.11 -19.05
N ARG A 64 16.70 -13.52 -17.99
CA ARG A 64 16.38 -13.16 -16.59
C ARG A 64 16.19 -11.64 -16.39
N LYS A 65 16.93 -10.80 -17.11
CA LYS A 65 16.83 -9.34 -16.99
C LYS A 65 15.42 -8.83 -17.31
N TYR A 66 14.77 -9.37 -18.34
CA TYR A 66 13.42 -8.96 -18.75
C TYR A 66 12.36 -9.45 -17.76
N PHE A 67 12.52 -10.65 -17.21
CA PHE A 67 11.64 -11.14 -16.16
C PHE A 67 11.74 -10.31 -14.87
N ILE A 68 12.95 -9.94 -14.46
CA ILE A 68 13.16 -9.04 -13.31
C ILE A 68 12.57 -7.65 -13.60
N GLN A 69 12.74 -7.12 -14.82
CA GLN A 69 12.13 -5.86 -15.23
C GLN A 69 10.60 -5.94 -15.13
N PHE A 70 9.98 -6.99 -15.69
CA PHE A 70 8.55 -7.26 -15.56
C PHE A 70 8.10 -7.25 -14.09
N CYS A 71 8.74 -8.04 -13.23
CA CYS A 71 8.37 -8.10 -11.81
C CYS A 71 8.49 -6.73 -11.14
N THR A 72 9.58 -6.01 -11.39
CA THR A 72 9.87 -4.71 -10.76
C THR A 72 8.86 -3.66 -11.18
N THR A 73 8.55 -3.57 -12.47
CA THR A 73 7.56 -2.61 -12.99
C THR A 73 6.15 -2.98 -12.52
N PHE A 74 5.79 -4.27 -12.56
CA PHE A 74 4.50 -4.75 -12.04
C PHE A 74 4.29 -4.37 -10.57
N VAL A 75 5.24 -4.68 -9.67
CA VAL A 75 5.02 -4.35 -8.25
C VAL A 75 4.95 -2.84 -8.01
N ASP A 76 5.72 -2.04 -8.74
CA ASP A 76 5.67 -0.59 -8.58
C ASP A 76 4.31 -0.01 -9.00
N SER A 77 3.71 -0.47 -10.10
CA SER A 77 2.39 -0.02 -10.55
C SER A 77 1.25 -0.66 -9.74
N PHE A 78 1.32 -1.96 -9.49
CA PHE A 78 0.30 -2.72 -8.76
C PHE A 78 0.12 -2.21 -7.33
N ILE A 79 1.21 -1.93 -6.60
CA ILE A 79 1.11 -1.43 -5.21
C ILE A 79 0.44 -0.05 -5.20
N LYS A 80 0.73 0.82 -6.17
CA LYS A 80 0.03 2.12 -6.31
C LYS A 80 -1.47 1.92 -6.56
N LYS A 81 -1.83 0.97 -7.43
CA LYS A 81 -3.22 0.58 -7.68
C LYS A 81 -3.91 0.02 -6.43
N PHE A 82 -3.22 -0.83 -5.66
CA PHE A 82 -3.70 -1.38 -4.40
C PHE A 82 -3.96 -0.26 -3.38
N ILE A 83 -3.02 0.68 -3.19
CA ILE A 83 -3.20 1.83 -2.29
C ILE A 83 -4.40 2.69 -2.71
N ASN A 84 -4.62 2.89 -4.01
CA ASN A 84 -5.81 3.60 -4.50
C ASN A 84 -7.11 2.89 -4.14
N HIS A 85 -7.14 1.57 -4.19
CA HIS A 85 -8.28 0.77 -3.70
C HIS A 85 -8.41 0.82 -2.18
N LEU A 86 -7.29 0.82 -1.46
CA LEU A 86 -7.27 0.92 0.01
C LEU A 86 -7.95 2.19 0.50
N TYR A 87 -7.69 3.34 -0.13
CA TYR A 87 -8.38 4.60 0.18
C TYR A 87 -9.89 4.60 -0.10
N ARG A 88 -10.39 3.61 -0.84
CA ARG A 88 -11.83 3.43 -1.12
C ARG A 88 -12.50 2.50 -0.12
N CYS A 89 -11.74 1.77 0.71
CA CYS A 89 -12.27 1.05 1.85
C CYS A 89 -12.63 2.08 2.94
N LYS A 90 -13.88 2.55 2.95
CA LYS A 90 -14.34 3.55 3.91
C LYS A 90 -15.86 3.52 4.11
N PRO A 91 -16.36 3.77 5.34
CA PRO A 91 -15.60 3.90 6.59
C PRO A 91 -15.10 2.53 7.09
N ILE A 92 -14.07 2.54 7.94
CA ILE A 92 -13.48 1.34 8.55
C ILE A 92 -13.54 1.46 10.07
N ASN A 93 -13.96 0.40 10.78
CA ASN A 93 -13.90 0.34 12.24
C ASN A 93 -12.50 -0.15 12.71
N MET A 94 -12.27 -0.26 14.02
CA MET A 94 -10.98 -0.69 14.55
C MET A 94 -10.59 -2.09 14.04
N ILE A 95 -11.47 -3.08 14.19
CA ILE A 95 -11.18 -4.48 13.84
C ILE A 95 -10.99 -4.68 12.33
N GLY A 96 -11.79 -3.99 11.51
CA GLY A 96 -11.65 -3.97 10.06
C GLY A 96 -10.32 -3.36 9.60
N ALA A 97 -9.81 -2.35 10.32
CA ALA A 97 -8.48 -1.80 10.04
C ALA A 97 -7.36 -2.77 10.43
N GLU A 98 -7.52 -3.54 11.51
CA GLU A 98 -6.60 -4.62 11.89
C GLU A 98 -6.60 -5.73 10.83
N GLN A 99 -7.77 -6.16 10.36
CA GLN A 99 -7.89 -7.13 9.28
C GLN A 99 -7.24 -6.64 7.98
N LEU A 100 -7.50 -5.39 7.57
CA LEU A 100 -6.84 -4.80 6.39
C LEU A 100 -5.32 -4.71 6.54
N LEU A 101 -4.81 -4.50 7.76
CA LEU A 101 -3.38 -4.46 8.03
C LEU A 101 -2.75 -5.85 7.88
N LEU A 102 -3.43 -6.89 8.38
CA LEU A 102 -3.06 -8.29 8.16
C LEU A 102 -3.06 -8.62 6.67
N ASP A 103 -4.13 -8.29 5.95
CA ASP A 103 -4.28 -8.52 4.52
C ASP A 103 -3.16 -7.85 3.71
N THR A 104 -2.84 -6.61 4.07
CA THR A 104 -1.73 -5.83 3.47
C THR A 104 -0.38 -6.50 3.71
N HIS A 105 -0.16 -7.04 4.90
CA HIS A 105 1.06 -7.76 5.24
C HIS A 105 1.20 -9.08 4.46
N SER A 106 0.10 -9.83 4.30
CA SER A 106 0.05 -11.05 3.48
C SER A 106 0.41 -10.76 2.02
N LEU A 107 -0.17 -9.70 1.43
CA LEU A 107 0.20 -9.26 0.08
C LEU A 107 1.67 -8.85 -0.01
N LYS A 108 2.19 -8.11 0.97
CA LYS A 108 3.61 -7.69 1.01
C LYS A 108 4.54 -8.88 0.97
N THR A 109 4.24 -9.92 1.74
CA THR A 109 5.04 -11.15 1.81
C THR A 109 5.09 -11.85 0.45
N VAL A 110 3.95 -12.02 -0.23
CA VAL A 110 3.92 -12.65 -1.56
C VAL A 110 4.59 -11.79 -2.62
N LEU A 111 4.40 -10.46 -2.58
CA LEU A 111 5.05 -9.55 -3.53
C LEU A 111 6.57 -9.50 -3.34
N LEU A 112 7.08 -9.66 -2.12
CA LEU A 112 8.53 -9.77 -1.87
C LEU A 112 9.12 -11.01 -2.52
N ASP A 113 8.39 -12.13 -2.54
CA ASP A 113 8.83 -13.38 -3.13
C ASP A 113 8.43 -13.53 -4.61
N LEU A 114 7.78 -12.52 -5.21
CA LEU A 114 7.22 -12.61 -6.57
C LEU A 114 8.18 -13.17 -7.63
N PRO A 115 9.47 -12.76 -7.71
CA PRO A 115 10.38 -13.30 -8.72
C PRO A 115 10.69 -14.79 -8.52
N SER A 116 10.52 -15.29 -7.30
CA SER A 116 10.86 -16.65 -6.88
C SER A 116 9.65 -17.53 -6.61
N ILE A 117 8.44 -17.00 -6.81
CA ILE A 117 7.18 -17.71 -6.58
C ILE A 117 7.17 -19.06 -7.31
N ASN A 118 6.84 -20.14 -6.59
CA ASN A 118 6.84 -21.52 -7.08
C ASN A 118 8.19 -22.02 -7.65
N LEU A 119 9.33 -21.40 -7.31
CA LEU A 119 10.63 -22.02 -7.58
C LEU A 119 10.92 -23.09 -6.53
N THR A 120 11.42 -24.24 -6.98
CA THR A 120 11.91 -25.30 -6.10
C THR A 120 13.23 -24.93 -5.41
N VAL A 121 14.02 -24.05 -6.03
CA VAL A 121 15.26 -23.53 -5.46
C VAL A 121 15.06 -22.07 -5.05
N SER A 122 15.20 -21.80 -3.75
CA SER A 122 15.11 -20.44 -3.22
C SER A 122 16.19 -19.55 -3.83
N ARG A 123 15.77 -18.54 -4.60
CA ARG A 123 16.64 -17.47 -5.10
C ARG A 123 16.23 -16.16 -4.47
N LYS A 124 17.21 -15.41 -3.95
CA LYS A 124 16.92 -14.07 -3.42
C LYS A 124 16.55 -13.11 -4.56
N PRO A 125 15.46 -12.36 -4.44
CA PRO A 125 15.14 -11.26 -5.34
C PRO A 125 16.26 -10.20 -5.38
N PRO A 126 16.41 -9.46 -6.50
CA PRO A 126 17.36 -8.35 -6.57
C PRO A 126 17.08 -7.27 -5.52
N GLN A 127 18.12 -6.65 -4.97
CA GLN A 127 17.98 -5.64 -3.91
C GLN A 127 17.09 -4.46 -4.32
N ASN A 128 17.20 -3.98 -5.56
CA ASN A 128 16.36 -2.87 -6.05
C ASN A 128 14.88 -3.24 -6.08
N PHE A 129 14.55 -4.47 -6.49
CA PHE A 129 13.18 -4.99 -6.45
C PHE A 129 12.65 -5.00 -5.01
N THR A 130 13.41 -5.59 -4.09
CA THR A 130 13.03 -5.68 -2.67
C THR A 130 12.82 -4.28 -2.06
N LYS A 131 13.70 -3.31 -2.37
CA LYS A 131 13.57 -1.93 -1.89
C LYS A 131 12.26 -1.27 -2.34
N ILE A 132 11.85 -1.48 -3.60
CA ILE A 132 10.59 -0.92 -4.14
C ILE A 132 9.38 -1.51 -3.42
N VAL A 133 9.34 -2.84 -3.27
CA VAL A 133 8.23 -3.52 -2.57
C VAL A 133 8.14 -3.05 -1.13
N LEU A 134 9.27 -3.05 -0.40
CA LEU A 134 9.30 -2.61 1.00
C LEU A 134 8.87 -1.15 1.14
N LYS A 135 9.40 -0.23 0.34
CA LYS A 135 9.04 1.19 0.40
C LYS A 135 7.54 1.40 0.19
N ASN A 136 6.99 0.84 -0.89
CA ASN A 136 5.61 1.11 -1.29
C ASN A 136 4.60 0.36 -0.40
N MET A 137 4.85 -0.89 -0.02
CA MET A 137 3.96 -1.62 0.90
C MET A 137 4.02 -1.10 2.32
N THR A 138 5.18 -0.61 2.79
CA THR A 138 5.26 0.04 4.10
C THR A 138 4.39 1.30 4.13
N ARG A 139 4.29 2.05 3.04
CA ARG A 139 3.35 3.17 2.96
C ARG A 139 1.90 2.71 3.15
N ALA A 140 1.50 1.59 2.54
CA ALA A 140 0.17 1.01 2.74
C ALA A 140 -0.08 0.60 4.20
N GLU A 141 0.89 -0.05 4.84
CA GLU A 141 0.84 -0.40 6.27
C GLU A 141 0.74 0.86 7.16
N MET A 142 1.49 1.92 6.86
CA MET A 142 1.45 3.17 7.64
C MET A 142 0.10 3.90 7.52
N ILE A 143 -0.52 3.90 6.33
CA ILE A 143 -1.88 4.44 6.15
C ILE A 143 -2.85 3.76 7.13
N LEU A 144 -2.82 2.43 7.21
CA LEU A 144 -3.70 1.66 8.10
C LEU A 144 -3.36 1.87 9.58
N LYS A 145 -2.08 2.00 9.93
CA LYS A 145 -1.66 2.37 11.29
C LYS A 145 -2.18 3.74 11.72
N VAL A 146 -2.27 4.71 10.81
CA VAL A 146 -2.93 5.99 11.14
C VAL A 146 -4.42 5.78 11.35
N VAL A 147 -5.10 4.99 10.51
CA VAL A 147 -6.53 4.68 10.69
C VAL A 147 -6.78 4.02 12.06
N LEU A 148 -5.91 3.12 12.49
CA LEU A 148 -5.93 2.47 13.81
C LEU A 148 -5.61 3.40 14.98
N THR A 149 -4.90 4.51 14.74
CA THR A 149 -4.54 5.45 15.80
C THR A 149 -5.81 6.00 16.47
N PRO A 150 -5.96 5.91 17.80
CA PRO A 150 -7.08 6.50 18.52
C PRO A 150 -7.21 7.99 18.24
N TYR A 151 -8.46 8.48 18.20
CA TYR A 151 -8.73 9.89 17.99
C TYR A 151 -9.18 10.56 19.29
N ASP A 152 -8.23 10.71 20.21
CA ASP A 152 -8.45 11.32 21.52
C ASP A 152 -8.24 12.85 21.48
N SER A 153 -7.31 13.33 20.65
CA SER A 153 -7.11 14.76 20.42
C SER A 153 -6.63 15.07 19.01
N ALA A 154 -7.12 16.19 18.45
CA ALA A 154 -6.73 16.69 17.14
C ALA A 154 -5.22 16.91 17.00
N ARG A 155 -4.58 17.44 18.05
CA ARG A 155 -3.15 17.70 18.04
C ARG A 155 -2.34 16.41 18.00
N GLN A 156 -2.68 15.44 18.87
CA GLN A 156 -1.94 14.19 18.93
C GLN A 156 -2.14 13.36 17.65
N PHE A 157 -3.37 13.33 17.12
CA PHE A 157 -3.67 12.62 15.89
C PHE A 157 -2.87 13.16 14.70
N VAL A 158 -2.82 14.49 14.52
CA VAL A 158 -2.03 15.12 13.45
C VAL A 158 -0.53 14.84 13.60
N LYS A 159 0.00 14.89 14.83
CA LYS A 159 1.40 14.53 15.10
C LYS A 159 1.71 13.07 14.76
N ASN A 160 0.84 12.16 15.17
CA ASN A 160 0.98 10.73 14.86
C ASN A 160 0.93 10.48 13.35
N TYR A 161 0.03 11.15 12.62
CA TYR A 161 -0.03 11.09 11.16
C TYR A 161 1.28 11.56 10.53
N LEU A 162 1.77 12.75 10.88
CA LEU A 162 3.02 13.29 10.34
C LEU A 162 4.20 12.35 10.63
N GLN A 163 4.30 11.82 11.85
CA GLN A 163 5.36 10.88 12.22
C GLN A 163 5.32 9.59 11.37
N LEU A 164 4.14 8.97 11.23
CA LEU A 164 3.98 7.71 10.50
C LEU A 164 4.15 7.90 8.98
N MET A 165 3.83 9.08 8.46
CA MET A 165 3.89 9.40 7.04
C MET A 165 5.19 10.10 6.63
N ASN A 166 6.26 10.02 7.45
CA ASN A 166 7.56 10.66 7.19
C ASN A 166 7.47 12.17 6.97
N ASN A 167 6.69 12.85 7.80
CA ASN A 167 6.40 14.27 7.76
C ASN A 167 5.73 14.74 6.45
N ASP A 168 5.05 13.85 5.72
CA ASP A 168 4.27 14.18 4.53
C ASP A 168 3.04 15.04 4.90
N GLY A 169 3.12 16.34 4.62
CA GLY A 169 2.04 17.30 4.83
C GLY A 169 0.97 17.33 3.73
N ASP A 170 0.93 16.35 2.81
CA ASP A 170 -0.07 16.31 1.74
C ASP A 170 -1.50 16.23 2.28
N ILE A 171 -2.27 17.31 2.03
CA ILE A 171 -3.65 17.45 2.49
C ILE A 171 -4.55 16.40 1.82
N SER A 172 -4.30 16.06 0.55
CA SER A 172 -5.13 15.10 -0.20
C SER A 172 -5.05 13.70 0.42
N SER A 173 -3.83 13.24 0.74
CA SER A 173 -3.59 11.97 1.41
C SER A 173 -4.19 11.97 2.82
N PHE A 174 -3.98 13.04 3.60
CA PHE A 174 -4.56 13.14 4.94
C PHE A 174 -6.08 13.07 4.91
N GLN A 175 -6.71 13.81 4.00
CA GLN A 175 -8.16 13.82 3.79
C GLN A 175 -8.72 12.42 3.47
N LYS A 176 -8.00 11.62 2.67
CA LYS A 176 -8.39 10.23 2.38
C LYS A 176 -8.32 9.34 3.63
N VAL A 177 -7.29 9.52 4.48
CA VAL A 177 -7.16 8.78 5.75
C VAL A 177 -8.27 9.16 6.74
N LEU A 178 -8.63 10.44 6.83
CA LEU A 178 -9.75 10.89 7.66
C LEU A 178 -11.08 10.31 7.20
N ASP A 179 -11.28 10.24 5.88
CA ASP A 179 -12.45 9.58 5.28
C ASP A 179 -12.49 8.08 5.59
N MET A 180 -11.34 7.37 5.51
CA MET A 180 -11.22 5.96 5.90
C MET A 180 -11.62 5.73 7.36
N LYS A 181 -11.16 6.58 8.27
CA LYS A 181 -11.50 6.52 9.70
C LYS A 181 -12.95 6.92 10.00
N GLY A 182 -13.66 7.54 9.05
CA GLY A 182 -15.04 7.99 9.24
C GLY A 182 -15.18 9.32 10.00
N ILE A 183 -14.15 10.15 10.01
CA ILE A 183 -14.21 11.49 10.65
C ILE A 183 -15.17 12.39 9.88
N ARG A 184 -16.01 13.16 10.58
CA ARG A 184 -17.05 14.01 9.96
C ARG A 184 -16.45 15.24 9.30
N LYS A 185 -17.04 15.70 8.18
CA LYS A 185 -16.52 16.83 7.38
C LYS A 185 -16.18 18.11 8.18
N PRO A 186 -17.01 18.59 9.13
CA PRO A 186 -16.66 19.78 9.91
C PRO A 186 -15.39 19.61 10.74
N GLU A 187 -15.19 18.41 11.30
CA GLU A 187 -14.02 18.07 12.10
C GLU A 187 -12.77 17.87 11.24
N GLN A 188 -12.93 17.32 10.04
CA GLN A 188 -11.85 17.21 9.07
C GLN A 188 -11.26 18.60 8.73
N ALA A 189 -12.09 19.63 8.58
CA ALA A 189 -11.61 20.99 8.32
C ALA A 189 -10.69 21.49 9.45
N HIS A 190 -11.05 21.23 10.71
CA HIS A 190 -10.21 21.57 11.87
C HIS A 190 -8.86 20.81 11.85
N LEU A 191 -8.90 19.51 11.54
CA LEU A 191 -7.70 18.67 11.48
C LEU A 191 -6.76 19.09 10.34
N ILE A 192 -7.31 19.48 9.19
CA ILE A 192 -6.51 19.97 8.04
C ILE A 192 -5.81 21.28 8.40
N GLU A 193 -6.50 22.22 9.04
CA GLU A 193 -5.87 23.47 9.49
C GLU A 193 -4.77 23.20 10.53
N ARG A 194 -4.98 22.21 11.41
CA ARG A 194 -3.94 21.76 12.34
C ARG A 194 -2.74 21.14 11.61
N LEU A 195 -2.98 20.28 10.61
CA LEU A 195 -1.92 19.66 9.80
C LEU A 195 -1.03 20.72 9.17
N LYS A 196 -1.63 21.73 8.52
CA LYS A 196 -0.89 22.85 7.90
C LYS A 196 0.05 23.53 8.90
N ARG A 197 -0.44 23.84 10.10
CA ARG A 197 0.34 24.51 11.16
C ARG A 197 1.49 23.64 11.68
N GLU A 198 1.20 22.39 12.02
CA GLU A 198 2.22 21.48 12.57
C GLU A 198 3.28 21.13 11.51
N HIS A 199 2.89 20.91 10.25
CA HIS A 199 3.82 20.68 9.15
C HIS A 199 4.71 21.90 8.86
N ALA A 200 4.13 23.12 8.86
CA ALA A 200 4.92 24.35 8.70
C ALA A 200 5.94 24.53 9.83
N ALA A 201 5.58 24.21 11.06
CA ALA A 201 6.50 24.25 12.20
C ALA A 201 7.67 23.26 12.06
N ILE A 202 7.41 22.05 11.54
CA ILE A 202 8.45 21.06 11.24
C ILE A 202 9.41 21.59 10.16
N ILE A 203 8.90 22.19 9.09
CA ILE A 203 9.75 22.76 8.03
C ILE A 203 10.62 23.88 8.59
N ALA A 204 10.04 24.78 9.38
CA ALA A 204 10.77 25.90 9.97
C ALA A 204 11.89 25.43 10.91
N SER A 205 11.65 24.40 11.72
CA SER A 205 12.68 23.86 12.63
C SER A 205 13.85 23.21 11.87
N HIS A 206 13.58 22.49 10.78
CA HIS A 206 14.63 21.92 9.93
C HIS A 206 15.46 23.01 9.24
N GLN A 207 14.82 24.09 8.77
CA GLN A 207 15.54 25.23 8.17
C GLN A 207 16.46 25.93 9.16
N GLN A 208 16.02 26.12 10.41
CA GLN A 208 16.84 26.71 11.47
C GLN A 208 18.05 25.82 11.81
N GLN A 209 17.90 24.50 11.81
CA GLN A 209 19.01 23.57 12.05
C GLN A 209 20.06 23.63 10.94
N ILE A 210 19.64 23.76 9.68
CA ILE A 210 20.55 23.89 8.54
C ILE A 210 21.33 25.21 8.58
N GLN A 211 20.71 26.30 9.05
CA GLN A 211 21.36 27.61 9.17
C GLN A 211 22.38 27.70 10.32
N GLN A 212 22.36 26.74 11.26
CA GLN A 212 23.26 26.68 12.41
C GLN A 212 24.43 25.69 12.21
N GLN A 213 24.48 24.99 11.07
CA GLN A 213 25.58 24.10 10.67
C GLN A 213 26.42 24.74 9.57
#